data_AF-A0A925YHY4-F1
#
_entry.id   AF-A0A925YHY4-F1
#
_cell.length_a   1.000
_cell.length_b   1.000
_cell.length_c   1.000
_cell.angle_alpha   90.00
_cell.angle_beta   90.00
_cell.angle_gamma   90.00
#
_symmetry.space_group_name_H-M   'P 1'
#
loop_
_entity.id
_entity.type
_entity.pdbx_description
1 polymer ?
#
loop_
_entity_poly.entity_id
_entity_poly.type
_entity_poly.pdbx_seq_one_letter_code
_entity_poly.pdbx_strand_id
1 'polypeptide(L)'
;MGLPVWQIEGAWAALVVPASRLEHEPRRSRLATGLDTLDAQLAGGWPAAAVSEIAGKRSAGRTSVLYASVAAAMARAQAVALVDAAGVFDPRSAEAAGVVLSRLLWIRATGRAVLQAAELLVGAGGFGLVVLDFGERPARVPDAAWLRLRHAAERQGTAVLVAAPWRIVGATAAAAVVMHGGQPRFGSGGAP
;
A
#
# COMPACT_ATOMS: atom_id res chain seq x y z
N MET A 1 58.83 8.56 -0.39
CA MET A 1 58.21 9.59 0.47
C MET A 1 56.72 9.56 0.20
N GLY A 2 55.95 8.95 1.11
CA GLY A 2 54.50 8.81 0.98
C GLY A 2 53.79 10.11 1.35
N LEU A 3 52.79 10.49 0.58
CA LEU A 3 51.93 11.64 0.88
C LEU A 3 51.15 11.36 2.18
N PRO A 4 50.99 12.35 3.07
CA PRO A 4 50.33 12.12 4.35
C PRO A 4 48.81 11.97 4.19
N VAL A 5 48.23 11.16 5.09
CA VAL A 5 46.82 10.68 5.07
C VAL A 5 45.76 11.79 5.11
N TRP A 6 46.12 13.02 5.49
CA TRP A 6 45.21 14.16 5.57
C TRP A 6 44.95 14.86 4.23
N GLN A 7 45.59 14.43 3.14
CA GLN A 7 45.41 15.04 1.81
C GLN A 7 44.16 14.54 1.05
N ILE A 8 43.34 13.67 1.65
CA ILE A 8 42.16 13.07 1.01
C ILE A 8 40.90 13.95 1.11
N GLU A 9 40.89 15.04 1.88
CA GLU A 9 39.62 15.75 2.19
C GLU A 9 39.09 16.70 1.10
N GLY A 10 39.90 17.13 0.13
CA GLY A 10 39.46 18.14 -0.84
C GLY A 10 38.57 17.63 -1.98
N ALA A 11 38.73 16.37 -2.39
CA ALA A 11 38.10 15.85 -3.61
C ALA A 11 36.66 15.31 -3.40
N TRP A 12 36.27 14.99 -2.16
CA TRP A 12 34.96 14.40 -1.86
C TRP A 12 33.87 15.43 -1.59
N ALA A 13 34.22 16.66 -1.20
CA ALA A 13 33.24 17.73 -0.97
C ALA A 13 32.43 18.08 -2.23
N ALA A 14 32.99 17.84 -3.42
CA ALA A 14 32.30 18.00 -4.70
C ALA A 14 31.40 16.79 -5.07
N LEU A 15 31.64 15.62 -4.45
CA LEU A 15 30.86 14.39 -4.65
C LEU A 15 29.72 14.24 -3.62
N VAL A 16 29.84 14.90 -2.47
CA VAL A 16 28.78 14.94 -1.45
C VAL A 16 27.80 16.05 -1.82
N VAL A 17 26.69 15.66 -2.45
CA VAL A 17 25.54 16.56 -2.63
C VAL A 17 24.99 16.88 -1.23
N PRO A 18 24.96 18.15 -0.78
CA PRO A 18 24.34 18.51 0.48
C PRO A 18 22.88 18.05 0.48
N ALA A 19 22.36 17.59 1.62
CA ALA A 19 20.97 17.10 1.70
C ALA A 19 19.93 18.13 1.18
N SER A 20 20.22 19.43 1.29
CA SER A 20 19.40 20.52 0.76
C SER A 20 19.40 20.65 -0.77
N ARG A 21 20.38 20.04 -1.45
CA ARG A 21 20.55 19.97 -2.91
C ARG A 21 20.26 18.60 -3.48
N LEU A 22 19.90 17.62 -2.66
CA LEU A 22 19.25 16.42 -3.18
C LEU A 22 17.94 16.88 -3.81
N GLU A 23 17.85 16.74 -5.13
CA GLU A 23 16.58 16.89 -5.81
C GLU A 23 15.57 16.02 -5.05
N HIS A 24 14.46 16.61 -4.62
CA HIS A 24 13.37 15.79 -4.10
C HIS A 24 12.96 14.90 -5.24
N GLU A 25 13.27 13.61 -5.12
CA GLU A 25 12.86 12.55 -6.04
C GLU A 25 11.47 12.90 -6.58
N PRO A 26 11.29 13.04 -7.91
CA PRO A 26 10.03 13.49 -8.47
C PRO A 26 8.90 12.75 -7.77
N ARG A 27 7.95 13.50 -7.18
CA ARG A 27 6.89 12.93 -6.34
C ARG A 27 6.38 11.66 -7.01
N ARG A 28 6.71 10.50 -6.41
CA ARG A 28 6.31 9.20 -6.95
C ARG A 28 4.82 9.27 -7.27
N SER A 29 4.45 8.74 -8.44
CA SER A 29 3.07 8.75 -8.88
C SER A 29 2.16 8.23 -7.77
N ARG A 30 0.96 8.80 -7.67
CA ARG A 30 0.03 8.50 -6.59
C ARG A 30 -1.17 7.76 -7.13
N LEU A 31 -1.63 6.78 -6.35
CA LEU A 31 -2.87 6.07 -6.59
C LEU A 31 -3.92 6.60 -5.64
N ALA A 32 -4.89 7.35 -6.17
CA ALA A 32 -6.00 7.88 -5.39
C ALA A 32 -6.71 6.76 -4.60
N THR A 33 -7.03 7.04 -3.35
CA THR A 33 -7.78 6.16 -2.45
C THR A 33 -9.27 6.18 -2.75
N GLY A 34 -9.74 7.16 -3.53
CA GLY A 34 -11.17 7.39 -3.78
C GLY A 34 -11.88 8.13 -2.64
N LEU A 35 -11.13 8.60 -1.63
CA LEU A 35 -11.63 9.35 -0.49
C LEU A 35 -10.85 10.67 -0.40
N ASP A 36 -11.47 11.78 -0.77
CA ASP A 36 -10.81 13.10 -0.87
C ASP A 36 -10.03 13.50 0.40
N THR A 37 -10.62 13.22 1.57
CA THR A 37 -9.99 13.52 2.86
C THR A 37 -8.72 12.71 3.09
N LEU A 38 -8.72 11.44 2.68
CA LEU A 38 -7.55 10.57 2.80
C LEU A 38 -6.51 10.89 1.72
N ASP A 39 -6.94 11.19 0.50
CA ASP A 39 -6.05 11.61 -0.58
C ASP A 39 -5.32 12.90 -0.23
N ALA A 40 -6.00 13.88 0.38
CA ALA A 40 -5.35 15.10 0.88
C ALA A 40 -4.25 14.78 1.91
N GLN A 41 -4.51 13.87 2.85
CA GLN A 41 -3.53 13.45 3.87
C GLN A 41 -2.38 12.63 3.28
N LEU A 42 -2.62 11.88 2.21
CA LEU A 42 -1.63 11.07 1.51
C LEU A 42 -0.99 11.79 0.32
N ALA A 43 -1.13 13.12 0.21
CA ALA A 43 -0.59 13.93 -0.87
C ALA A 43 -0.98 13.43 -2.28
N GLY A 44 -2.25 13.08 -2.45
CA GLY A 44 -2.86 12.58 -3.68
C GLY A 44 -3.12 11.06 -3.72
N GLY A 45 -2.86 10.35 -2.62
CA GLY A 45 -3.19 8.93 -2.46
C GLY A 45 -1.99 8.03 -2.12
N TRP A 46 -2.15 6.72 -2.31
CA TRP A 46 -1.13 5.73 -2.03
C TRP A 46 0.12 5.96 -2.90
N PRO A 47 1.34 5.89 -2.34
CA PRO A 47 2.55 5.83 -3.15
C PRO A 47 2.49 4.68 -4.15
N ALA A 48 2.61 4.98 -5.45
CA ALA A 48 2.75 3.94 -6.46
C ALA A 48 4.14 3.28 -6.39
N ALA A 49 4.28 2.11 -7.01
CA ALA A 49 5.52 1.34 -7.04
C ALA A 49 6.08 1.08 -5.63
N ALA A 50 5.21 0.88 -4.65
CA ALA A 50 5.58 0.77 -3.25
C ALA A 50 4.55 -0.08 -2.48
N VAL A 51 4.94 -0.51 -1.28
CA VAL A 51 4.04 -1.21 -0.35
C VAL A 51 3.47 -0.19 0.64
N SER A 52 2.15 -0.14 0.75
CA SER A 52 1.42 0.65 1.74
C SER A 52 0.58 -0.26 2.62
N GLU A 53 0.23 0.19 3.82
CA GLU A 53 -0.62 -0.61 4.72
C GLU A 53 -1.78 0.17 5.35
N ILE A 54 -2.90 -0.52 5.52
CA ILE A 54 -4.07 -0.09 6.28
C ILE A 54 -4.13 -0.98 7.53
N ALA A 55 -3.96 -0.38 8.70
CA ALA A 55 -4.02 -1.06 9.98
C ALA A 55 -5.24 -0.60 10.79
N GLY A 56 -5.86 -1.48 11.56
CA GLY A 56 -6.98 -1.11 12.43
C GLY A 56 -7.85 -2.29 12.82
N LYS A 57 -8.43 -2.29 14.02
CA LYS A 57 -9.26 -3.41 14.51
C LYS A 57 -10.50 -3.63 13.62
N ARG A 58 -11.15 -4.79 13.78
CA ARG A 58 -12.47 -5.07 13.20
C ARG A 58 -13.41 -3.87 13.34
N SER A 59 -14.13 -3.58 12.26
CA SER A 59 -15.09 -2.47 12.15
C SER A 59 -14.50 -1.06 12.25
N ALA A 60 -13.17 -0.89 12.15
CA ALA A 60 -12.55 0.43 12.05
C ALA A 60 -12.68 1.08 10.65
N GLY A 61 -13.30 0.40 9.67
CA GLY A 61 -13.48 0.91 8.30
C GLY A 61 -12.41 0.49 7.29
N ARG A 62 -11.50 -0.45 7.65
CA ARG A 62 -10.41 -0.91 6.76
C ARG A 62 -10.92 -1.40 5.41
N THR A 63 -11.93 -2.28 5.42
CA THR A 63 -12.51 -2.85 4.20
C THR A 63 -13.13 -1.77 3.32
N SER A 64 -13.73 -0.73 3.92
CA SER A 64 -14.29 0.40 3.18
C SER A 64 -13.20 1.21 2.45
N VAL A 65 -12.09 1.52 3.13
CA VAL A 65 -10.94 2.21 2.51
C VAL A 65 -10.30 1.34 1.43
N LEU A 66 -10.20 0.03 1.67
CA LEU A 66 -9.68 -0.93 0.70
C LEU A 66 -10.55 -0.97 -0.56
N TYR A 67 -11.87 -1.11 -0.44
CA TYR A 67 -12.77 -1.13 -1.59
C TYR A 67 -12.81 0.19 -2.33
N ALA A 68 -12.80 1.33 -1.64
CA ALA A 68 -12.68 2.64 -2.27
C ALA A 68 -11.38 2.75 -3.10
N SER A 69 -10.26 2.27 -2.55
CA SER A 69 -8.96 2.29 -3.25
C SER A 69 -8.95 1.39 -4.48
N VAL A 70 -9.58 0.20 -4.39
CA VAL A 70 -9.75 -0.71 -5.53
C VAL A 70 -10.63 -0.07 -6.61
N ALA A 71 -11.77 0.50 -6.23
CA ALA A 71 -12.68 1.16 -7.17
C ALA A 71 -12.01 2.35 -7.87
N ALA A 72 -11.28 3.19 -7.12
CA ALA A 72 -10.54 4.33 -7.68
C ALA A 72 -9.45 3.88 -8.67
N ALA A 73 -8.71 2.81 -8.37
CA ALA A 73 -7.73 2.23 -9.29
C ALA A 73 -8.38 1.72 -10.59
N MET A 74 -9.49 0.99 -10.47
CA MET A 74 -10.23 0.45 -11.62
C MET A 74 -10.86 1.53 -12.48
N ALA A 75 -11.38 2.61 -11.88
CA ALA A 75 -11.92 3.76 -12.59
C ALA A 75 -10.86 4.44 -13.48
N ARG A 76 -9.58 4.34 -13.09
CA ARG A 76 -8.43 4.79 -13.88
C ARG A 76 -7.89 3.72 -14.84
N ALA A 77 -8.72 2.72 -15.15
CA ALA A 77 -8.44 1.59 -16.02
C ALA A 77 -7.22 0.74 -15.61
N GLN A 78 -6.80 0.78 -14.35
CA GLN A 78 -5.73 -0.09 -13.89
C GLN A 78 -6.25 -1.52 -13.66
N ALA A 79 -5.43 -2.50 -14.03
CA ALA A 79 -5.66 -3.88 -13.61
C ALA A 79 -5.41 -4.01 -12.11
N VAL A 80 -6.32 -4.70 -11.41
CA VAL A 80 -6.27 -4.87 -9.96
C VAL A 80 -6.42 -6.34 -9.60
N ALA A 81 -5.58 -6.80 -8.67
CA ALA A 81 -5.71 -8.11 -8.04
C ALA A 81 -5.95 -7.98 -6.53
N LEU A 82 -6.80 -8.84 -5.97
CA LEU A 82 -7.07 -8.92 -4.54
C LEU A 82 -6.79 -10.34 -4.06
N VAL A 83 -5.81 -10.47 -3.17
CA VAL A 83 -5.50 -11.71 -2.46
C VAL A 83 -6.22 -11.68 -1.12
N ASP A 84 -7.27 -12.48 -0.99
CA ASP A 84 -8.05 -12.67 0.22
C ASP A 84 -7.43 -13.78 1.07
N ALA A 85 -6.74 -13.39 2.13
CA ALA A 85 -6.04 -14.31 3.02
C ALA A 85 -6.95 -15.00 4.05
N ALA A 86 -8.13 -14.43 4.29
CA ALA A 86 -9.02 -14.84 5.37
C ALA A 86 -10.35 -15.42 4.88
N GLY A 87 -10.64 -15.36 3.58
CA GLY A 87 -11.92 -15.78 3.02
C GLY A 87 -13.07 -14.86 3.45
N VAL A 88 -12.78 -13.57 3.65
CA VAL A 88 -13.73 -12.57 4.17
C VAL A 88 -14.18 -11.55 3.12
N PHE A 89 -13.72 -11.70 1.88
CA PHE A 89 -14.14 -10.84 0.78
C PHE A 89 -15.65 -10.99 0.53
N ASP A 90 -16.39 -9.87 0.58
CA ASP A 90 -17.80 -9.82 0.23
C ASP A 90 -18.01 -9.12 -1.13
N PRO A 91 -18.34 -9.87 -2.20
CA PRO A 91 -18.51 -9.29 -3.53
C PRO A 91 -19.61 -8.22 -3.60
N ARG A 92 -20.70 -8.38 -2.83
CA ARG A 92 -21.82 -7.43 -2.86
C ARG A 92 -21.42 -6.07 -2.30
N SER A 93 -20.74 -6.05 -1.15
CA SER A 93 -20.22 -4.80 -0.58
C SER A 93 -19.15 -4.16 -1.48
N ALA A 94 -18.31 -4.97 -2.14
CA ALA A 94 -17.32 -4.46 -3.09
C ALA A 94 -17.99 -3.78 -4.29
N GLU A 95 -18.99 -4.43 -4.90
CA GLU A 95 -19.76 -3.86 -6.02
C GLU A 95 -20.50 -2.58 -5.61
N ALA A 96 -21.12 -2.57 -4.43
CA ALA A 96 -21.77 -1.37 -3.88
C ALA A 96 -20.79 -0.20 -3.66
N ALA A 97 -19.51 -0.49 -3.42
CA ALA A 97 -18.44 0.49 -3.32
C ALA A 97 -17.84 0.90 -4.68
N GLY A 98 -18.38 0.40 -5.79
CA GLY A 98 -17.94 0.72 -7.15
C GLY A 98 -16.84 -0.19 -7.71
N VAL A 99 -16.53 -1.31 -7.07
CA VAL A 99 -15.58 -2.30 -7.60
C VAL A 99 -16.21 -3.05 -8.77
N VAL A 100 -15.57 -3.02 -9.93
CA VAL A 100 -16.03 -3.74 -11.13
C VAL A 100 -15.58 -5.19 -11.04
N LEU A 101 -16.43 -6.06 -10.46
CA LEU A 101 -16.10 -7.46 -10.15
C LEU A 101 -15.64 -8.27 -11.37
N SER A 102 -16.20 -8.01 -12.55
CA SER A 102 -15.80 -8.67 -13.81
C SER A 102 -14.37 -8.36 -14.25
N ARG A 103 -13.72 -7.34 -13.65
CA ARG A 103 -12.35 -6.90 -13.92
C ARG A 103 -11.42 -7.11 -12.72
N LEU A 104 -11.91 -7.71 -11.64
CA LEU A 104 -11.12 -8.00 -10.45
C LEU A 104 -10.51 -9.39 -10.55
N LEU A 105 -9.18 -9.50 -10.51
CA LEU A 105 -8.55 -10.80 -10.24
C LEU A 105 -8.62 -11.08 -8.73
N TRP A 106 -9.55 -11.94 -8.32
CA TRP A 106 -9.67 -12.37 -6.93
C TRP A 106 -9.01 -13.72 -6.70
N ILE A 107 -8.15 -13.80 -5.68
CA ILE A 107 -7.42 -15.00 -5.31
C ILE A 107 -7.64 -15.27 -3.83
N ARG A 108 -8.20 -16.43 -3.50
CA ARG A 108 -8.24 -16.93 -2.12
C ARG A 108 -6.97 -17.71 -1.83
N ALA A 109 -6.22 -17.29 -0.80
CA ALA A 109 -4.99 -17.96 -0.39
C ALA A 109 -4.90 -17.98 1.14
N THR A 110 -4.04 -18.83 1.72
CA THR A 110 -3.85 -18.89 3.18
C THR A 110 -2.39 -19.16 3.54
N GLY A 111 -1.96 -18.72 4.71
CA GLY A 111 -0.61 -18.96 5.20
C GLY A 111 0.45 -18.41 4.25
N ARG A 112 1.43 -19.24 3.89
CA ARG A 112 2.54 -18.82 3.00
C ARG A 112 2.09 -18.55 1.56
N ALA A 113 0.97 -19.14 1.12
CA ALA A 113 0.46 -18.97 -0.23
C ALA A 113 0.02 -17.53 -0.53
N VAL A 114 -0.36 -16.75 0.49
CA VAL A 114 -0.74 -15.33 0.35
C VAL A 114 0.42 -14.53 -0.24
N LEU A 115 1.61 -14.68 0.35
CA LEU A 115 2.78 -13.96 -0.12
C LEU A 115 3.33 -14.53 -1.42
N GLN A 116 3.25 -15.86 -1.63
CA GLN A 116 3.62 -16.47 -2.91
C GLN A 116 2.75 -15.92 -4.06
N ALA A 117 1.44 -15.80 -3.85
CA ALA A 117 0.54 -15.19 -4.82
C ALA A 117 0.91 -13.71 -5.05
N ALA A 118 1.17 -12.95 -3.98
CA ALA A 118 1.59 -11.55 -4.09
C ALA A 118 2.88 -11.39 -4.91
N GLU A 119 3.90 -12.21 -4.64
CA GLU A 119 5.18 -12.18 -5.36
C GLU A 119 5.02 -12.54 -6.84
N LEU A 120 4.16 -13.50 -7.16
CA LEU A 120 3.86 -13.87 -8.55
C LEU A 120 3.10 -12.75 -9.28
N LEU A 121 2.06 -12.18 -8.66
CA LEU A 121 1.27 -11.09 -9.25
C LEU A 121 2.10 -9.85 -9.51
N VAL A 122 2.85 -9.40 -8.50
CA VAL A 122 3.72 -8.24 -8.63
C VAL A 122 4.84 -8.54 -9.62
N GLY A 123 5.47 -9.72 -9.52
CA GLY A 123 6.56 -10.13 -10.39
C GLY A 123 6.18 -10.23 -11.87
N ALA A 124 4.94 -10.65 -12.17
CA ALA A 124 4.39 -10.69 -13.52
C ALA A 124 4.22 -9.29 -14.14
N GLY A 125 4.07 -8.24 -13.32
CA GLY A 125 3.80 -6.89 -13.77
C GLY A 125 2.38 -6.69 -14.32
N GLY A 126 2.12 -5.52 -14.89
CA GLY A 126 0.82 -5.19 -15.52
C GLY A 126 -0.32 -4.83 -14.57
N PHE A 127 -0.21 -5.14 -13.27
CA PHE A 127 -1.14 -4.66 -12.24
C PHE A 127 -0.76 -3.26 -11.74
N GLY A 128 -1.72 -2.35 -11.74
CA GLY A 128 -1.55 -1.04 -11.10
C GLY A 128 -1.69 -1.12 -9.58
N LEU A 129 -2.53 -2.04 -9.09
CA LEU A 129 -2.75 -2.29 -7.67
C LEU A 129 -2.84 -3.79 -7.37
N VAL A 130 -2.09 -4.26 -6.38
CA VAL A 130 -2.24 -5.59 -5.79
C VAL A 130 -2.60 -5.41 -4.31
N VAL A 131 -3.72 -5.96 -3.90
CA VAL A 131 -4.23 -5.88 -2.53
C VAL A 131 -4.02 -7.19 -1.80
N LEU A 132 -3.52 -7.14 -0.57
CA LEU A 132 -3.44 -8.28 0.35
C LEU A 132 -4.34 -8.02 1.57
N ASP A 133 -5.49 -8.68 1.65
CA ASP A 133 -6.39 -8.57 2.81
C ASP A 133 -6.14 -9.73 3.78
N PHE A 134 -5.50 -9.42 4.91
CA PHE A 134 -5.20 -10.40 5.96
C PHE A 134 -6.36 -10.67 6.93
N GLY A 135 -7.51 -10.00 6.77
CA GLY A 135 -8.64 -10.15 7.67
C GLY A 135 -8.27 -9.74 9.10
N GLU A 136 -8.51 -10.60 10.08
CA GLU A 136 -8.38 -10.29 11.52
C GLU A 136 -7.30 -11.11 12.24
N ARG A 137 -6.70 -12.11 11.56
CA ARG A 137 -5.70 -13.02 12.15
C ARG A 137 -4.55 -13.25 11.16
N PRO A 138 -3.73 -12.24 10.88
CA PRO A 138 -2.62 -12.37 9.95
C PRO A 138 -1.62 -13.43 10.44
N ALA A 139 -1.15 -14.28 9.53
CA ALA A 139 0.03 -15.10 9.78
C ALA A 139 1.28 -14.22 9.86
N ARG A 140 2.29 -14.64 10.62
CA ARG A 140 3.58 -13.94 10.68
C ARG A 140 4.28 -14.03 9.32
N VAL A 141 4.66 -12.88 8.77
CA VAL A 141 5.45 -12.77 7.55
C VAL A 141 6.86 -12.29 7.92
N PRO A 142 7.94 -12.95 7.46
CA PRO A 142 9.31 -12.49 7.70
C PRO A 142 9.61 -11.17 6.99
N ASP A 143 10.39 -10.28 7.60
CA ASP A 143 10.76 -8.97 7.04
C ASP A 143 11.45 -9.07 5.68
N ALA A 144 12.32 -10.07 5.49
CA ALA A 144 12.96 -10.34 4.21
C ALA A 144 11.97 -10.59 3.08
N ALA A 145 10.78 -11.11 3.42
CA ALA A 145 9.72 -11.39 2.46
C ALA A 145 9.01 -10.09 2.05
N TRP A 146 8.75 -9.18 2.99
CA TRP A 146 8.26 -7.83 2.68
C TRP A 146 9.25 -7.03 1.84
N LEU A 147 10.54 -7.12 2.16
CA LEU A 147 11.60 -6.44 1.42
C LEU A 147 11.66 -6.90 -0.04
N ARG A 148 11.58 -8.23 -0.28
CA ARG A 148 11.52 -8.78 -1.64
C ARG A 148 10.29 -8.29 -2.39
N LEU A 149 9.12 -8.29 -1.74
CA LEU A 149 7.88 -7.79 -2.34
C LEU A 149 7.98 -6.30 -2.69
N ARG A 150 8.55 -5.48 -1.81
CA ARG A 150 8.78 -4.04 -2.07
C ARG A 150 9.68 -3.83 -3.28
N HIS A 151 10.82 -4.52 -3.36
CA HIS A 151 11.70 -4.38 -4.52
C HIS A 151 11.03 -4.86 -5.81
N ALA A 152 10.19 -5.89 -5.75
CA ALA A 152 9.41 -6.32 -6.91
C ALA A 152 8.39 -5.24 -7.33
N ALA A 153 7.70 -4.63 -6.37
CA ALA A 153 6.73 -3.56 -6.59
C ALA A 153 7.38 -2.32 -7.21
N GLU A 154 8.55 -1.92 -6.71
CA GLU A 154 9.36 -0.81 -7.23
C GLU A 154 9.78 -1.08 -8.68
N ARG A 155 10.31 -2.28 -8.97
CA ARG A 155 10.74 -2.65 -10.33
C ARG A 155 9.60 -2.67 -11.34
N GLN A 156 8.41 -3.11 -10.92
CA GLN A 156 7.28 -3.34 -11.83
C GLN A 156 6.30 -2.17 -11.87
N GLY A 157 6.52 -1.13 -11.05
CA GLY A 157 5.61 0.01 -10.96
C GLY A 157 4.27 -0.30 -10.28
N THR A 158 4.15 -1.43 -9.60
CA THR A 158 2.90 -1.88 -8.97
C THR A 158 2.74 -1.28 -7.58
N ALA A 159 1.59 -0.70 -7.28
CA ALA A 159 1.23 -0.38 -5.90
C ALA A 159 0.78 -1.65 -5.17
N VAL A 160 1.28 -1.88 -3.96
CA VAL A 160 0.83 -2.98 -3.10
C VAL A 160 0.15 -2.39 -1.87
N LEU A 161 -1.07 -2.83 -1.58
CA LEU A 161 -1.84 -2.36 -0.43
C LEU A 161 -2.14 -3.54 0.50
N VAL A 162 -1.67 -3.46 1.74
CA VAL A 162 -1.83 -4.52 2.74
C VAL A 162 -2.83 -4.09 3.81
N ALA A 163 -3.89 -4.85 4.04
CA ALA A 163 -4.85 -4.59 5.12
C ALA A 163 -4.73 -5.64 6.23
N ALA A 164 -4.57 -5.17 7.47
CA ALA A 164 -4.39 -6.04 8.64
C ALA A 164 -4.93 -5.38 9.93
N PRO A 165 -5.22 -6.15 10.99
CA PRO A 165 -5.76 -5.59 12.24
C PRO A 165 -4.76 -4.70 13.00
N TRP A 166 -3.46 -4.88 12.72
CA TRP A 166 -2.34 -4.09 13.20
C TRP A 166 -1.28 -4.02 12.10
N ARG A 167 -0.25 -3.18 12.28
CA ARG A 167 0.85 -3.06 11.32
C ARG A 167 1.62 -4.38 11.24
N ILE A 168 1.70 -4.95 10.04
CA ILE A 168 2.43 -6.21 9.78
C ILE A 168 3.53 -6.04 8.73
N VAL A 169 3.49 -4.97 7.93
CA VAL A 169 4.54 -4.60 6.98
C VAL A 169 5.63 -3.79 7.69
N GLY A 170 5.24 -2.95 8.65
CA GLY A 170 6.16 -2.23 9.52
C GLY A 170 7.03 -1.23 8.74
N ALA A 171 8.35 -1.25 8.99
CA ALA A 171 9.28 -0.29 8.40
C ALA A 171 9.42 -0.39 6.87
N THR A 172 8.95 -1.48 6.26
CA THR A 172 8.97 -1.64 4.79
C THR A 172 7.85 -0.85 4.11
N ALA A 173 6.81 -0.45 4.84
CA ALA A 173 5.70 0.32 4.28
C ALA A 173 6.14 1.75 3.97
N ALA A 174 5.91 2.20 2.74
CA ALA A 174 6.14 3.58 2.32
C ALA A 174 5.07 4.55 2.86
N ALA A 175 3.86 4.05 3.09
CA ALA A 175 2.78 4.77 3.77
C ALA A 175 1.97 3.80 4.65
N ALA A 176 1.49 4.29 5.77
CA ALA A 176 0.61 3.55 6.66
C ALA A 176 -0.55 4.42 7.11
N VAL A 177 -1.77 3.90 6.98
CA VAL A 177 -2.98 4.50 7.54
C VAL A 177 -3.41 3.64 8.71
N VAL A 178 -3.39 4.21 9.91
CA VAL A 178 -3.82 3.53 11.14
C VAL A 178 -5.20 4.05 11.52
N MET A 179 -6.19 3.16 11.42
CA MET A 179 -7.58 3.43 11.72
C MET A 179 -7.89 3.01 13.15
N HIS A 180 -8.49 3.93 13.89
CA HIS A 180 -8.99 3.69 15.23
C HIS A 180 -10.50 3.66 15.21
N GLY A 181 -11.11 2.73 15.96
CA GLY A 181 -12.56 2.69 16.11
C GLY A 181 -13.06 3.99 16.75
N GLY A 182 -13.98 4.67 16.07
CA GLY A 182 -14.68 5.82 16.62
C GLY A 182 -15.80 5.39 17.55
N GLN A 183 -16.16 6.26 18.50
CA GLN A 183 -17.45 6.13 19.18
C GLN A 183 -18.56 6.38 18.17
N PRO A 184 -19.59 5.52 18.08
CA PRO A 184 -20.72 5.77 17.21
C PRO A 184 -21.39 7.08 17.65
N ARG A 185 -21.52 8.02 16.71
CA ARG A 185 -22.27 9.26 16.91
C ARG A 185 -23.60 9.11 16.22
N PHE A 186 -24.65 8.94 17.00
CA PHE A 186 -26.02 8.97 16.50
C PHE A 186 -26.52 10.42 16.62
N GLY A 187 -26.68 11.10 15.50
CA GLY A 187 -27.44 12.35 15.47
C GLY A 187 -28.91 12.02 15.34
N SER A 188 -29.76 12.55 16.21
CA SER A 188 -31.19 12.66 15.88
C SER A 188 -31.28 13.59 14.69
N GLY A 189 -31.72 13.09 13.54
CA GLY A 189 -31.91 13.89 12.33
C GLY A 189 -32.89 15.03 12.59
N GLY A 190 -32.38 16.19 13.00
CA GLY A 190 -33.05 17.46 12.79
C GLY A 190 -32.82 17.82 11.32
N ALA A 191 -33.87 17.65 10.51
CA ALA A 191 -33.96 18.32 9.21
C ALA A 191 -33.99 19.85 9.44
N PRO A 192 -33.54 20.66 8.45
CA PRO A 192 -33.29 22.09 8.60
C PRO A 192 -34.52 22.92 8.97
#